data_AF-A0ABD5UEQ2-F1
#
_entry.id   AF-A0ABD5UEQ2-F1
#
_cell.length_a   1.000
_cell.length_b   1.000
_cell.length_c   1.000
_cell.angle_alpha   90.00
_cell.angle_beta   90.00
_cell.angle_gamma   90.00
#
_symmetry.space_group_name_H-M   'P 1'
#
loop_
_entity.id
_entity.type
_entity.pdbx_description
1 polymer ?
#
loop_
_entity_poly.entity_id
_entity_poly.type
_entity_poly.pdbx_seq_one_letter_code
_entity_poly.pdbx_strand_id
1 'polypeptide(L)'
;MSTTNPTPQNGTDSTERIDDLRELRVGDRVVFGDRQRPVDVVDVGVRTVTDERIGAELETPMVRVEGDWENATDRVLAHKLNRWEGGIRLEELDTIVACEGADLERGEIVTVRRVTRGEEVSN
;
A
#
# COMPACT_ATOMS: atom_id res chain seq x y z
N MET A 1 -44.43 -0.46 -22.31
CA MET A 1 -43.10 -0.58 -22.93
C MET A 1 -42.17 0.33 -22.13
N SER A 2 -41.40 -0.22 -21.21
CA SER A 2 -40.49 0.55 -20.36
C SER A 2 -39.13 0.58 -21.04
N THR A 3 -38.78 1.72 -21.64
CA THR A 3 -37.43 1.99 -22.13
C THR A 3 -36.56 2.39 -20.94
N THR A 4 -35.87 1.41 -20.35
CA THR A 4 -34.80 1.70 -19.38
C THR A 4 -33.55 2.03 -20.19
N ASN A 5 -33.31 3.32 -20.42
CA ASN A 5 -31.98 3.80 -20.80
C ASN A 5 -31.02 3.45 -19.66
N PRO A 6 -29.90 2.73 -19.88
CA PRO A 6 -28.83 2.70 -18.89
C PRO A 6 -28.22 4.09 -18.84
N THR A 7 -28.42 4.78 -17.73
CA THR A 7 -27.69 6.01 -17.40
C THR A 7 -26.19 5.69 -17.43
N PRO A 8 -25.35 6.45 -18.16
CA PRO A 8 -23.91 6.30 -18.03
C PRO A 8 -23.51 6.70 -16.60
N GLN A 9 -22.97 5.76 -15.82
CA GLN A 9 -22.36 6.10 -14.54
C GLN A 9 -21.13 6.95 -14.82
N ASN A 10 -21.28 8.25 -14.56
CA ASN A 10 -20.22 9.25 -14.55
C ASN A 10 -18.97 8.71 -13.85
N GLY A 11 -17.82 8.95 -14.48
CA GLY A 11 -16.50 8.71 -13.92
C GLY A 11 -16.40 9.22 -12.49
N THR A 12 -16.12 8.30 -11.58
CA THR A 12 -15.69 8.60 -10.22
C THR A 12 -14.24 8.18 -10.20
N ASP A 13 -13.30 9.02 -9.79
CA ASP A 13 -11.98 8.57 -9.38
C ASP A 13 -12.16 7.57 -8.23
N SER A 14 -12.36 6.30 -8.57
CA SER A 14 -12.67 5.24 -7.64
C SER A 14 -11.39 4.92 -6.88
N THR A 15 -11.22 5.54 -5.71
CA THR A 15 -10.14 5.15 -4.82
C THR A 15 -10.46 3.78 -4.23
N GLU A 16 -9.84 2.73 -4.74
CA GLU A 16 -9.96 1.36 -4.23
C GLU A 16 -9.09 1.22 -2.99
N ARG A 17 -9.65 0.73 -1.88
CA ARG A 17 -8.87 0.45 -0.67
C ARG A 17 -8.02 -0.80 -0.89
N ILE A 18 -6.74 -0.73 -0.52
CA ILE A 18 -5.80 -1.85 -0.58
C ILE A 18 -5.59 -2.36 0.83
N ASP A 19 -5.93 -3.62 1.07
CA ASP A 19 -5.73 -4.30 2.34
C ASP A 19 -4.57 -5.33 2.25
N ASP A 20 -4.23 -5.84 1.04
CA ASP A 20 -3.00 -6.63 0.81
C ASP A 20 -2.07 -5.95 -0.19
N LEU A 21 -0.82 -5.69 0.22
CA LEU A 21 0.21 -5.12 -0.66
C LEU A 21 0.56 -6.00 -1.86
N ARG A 22 0.26 -7.30 -1.83
CA ARG A 22 0.38 -8.20 -3.00
C ARG A 22 -0.59 -7.84 -4.12
N GLU A 23 -1.55 -6.95 -3.89
CA GLU A 23 -2.43 -6.44 -4.94
C GLU A 23 -1.75 -5.37 -5.79
N LEU A 24 -0.74 -4.69 -5.25
CA LEU A 24 -0.04 -3.59 -5.92
C LEU A 24 0.97 -4.07 -6.97
N ARG A 25 1.12 -3.30 -8.03
CA ARG A 25 2.07 -3.54 -9.12
C ARG A 25 2.90 -2.29 -9.38
N VAL A 26 4.11 -2.47 -9.90
CA VAL A 26 4.93 -1.35 -10.39
C VAL A 26 4.13 -0.55 -11.43
N GLY A 27 4.11 0.76 -11.27
CA GLY A 27 3.30 1.69 -12.07
C GLY A 27 1.91 1.99 -11.50
N ASP A 28 1.46 1.28 -10.45
CA ASP A 28 0.26 1.68 -9.72
C ASP A 28 0.48 3.01 -9.01
N ARG A 29 -0.58 3.82 -8.93
CA ARG A 29 -0.57 5.06 -8.20
C ARG A 29 -1.40 4.93 -6.93
N VAL A 30 -0.84 5.29 -5.79
CA VAL A 30 -1.47 5.11 -4.48
C VAL A 30 -1.43 6.38 -3.64
N VAL A 31 -2.43 6.54 -2.79
CA VAL A 31 -2.45 7.54 -1.71
C VAL A 31 -2.55 6.81 -0.38
N PHE A 32 -1.84 7.28 0.64
CA PHE A 32 -1.87 6.65 1.96
C PHE A 32 -1.71 7.65 3.09
N GLY A 33 -2.24 7.27 4.26
CA GLY A 33 -2.29 8.15 5.44
C GLY A 33 -3.08 9.43 5.13
N ASP A 34 -2.60 10.57 5.63
CA ASP A 34 -3.22 11.88 5.39
C ASP A 34 -2.73 12.58 4.10
N ARG A 35 -2.00 11.86 3.24
CA ARG A 35 -1.49 12.44 1.99
C ARG A 35 -2.65 12.79 1.05
N GLN A 36 -2.56 13.95 0.42
CA GLN A 36 -3.48 14.37 -0.63
C GLN A 36 -2.92 14.14 -2.03
N ARG A 37 -1.58 14.04 -2.16
CA ARG A 37 -0.90 13.77 -3.43
C ARG A 37 -0.59 12.28 -3.57
N PRO A 38 -0.97 11.65 -4.69
CA PRO A 38 -0.65 10.25 -4.90
C PRO A 38 0.83 10.06 -5.26
N VAL A 39 1.41 8.95 -4.83
CA VAL A 39 2.76 8.47 -5.17
C VAL A 39 2.68 7.26 -6.09
N ASP A 40 3.75 6.99 -6.83
CA ASP A 40 3.84 5.86 -7.75
C ASP A 40 4.58 4.69 -7.10
N VAL A 41 4.09 3.48 -7.35
CA VAL A 41 4.77 2.24 -6.97
C VAL A 41 5.92 2.01 -7.94
N VAL A 42 7.14 2.09 -7.42
CA VAL A 42 8.37 1.97 -8.21
C VAL A 42 9.03 0.60 -8.07
N ASP A 43 8.71 -0.14 -7.01
CA ASP A 43 9.23 -1.49 -6.78
C ASP A 43 8.27 -2.32 -5.92
N VAL A 44 8.22 -3.62 -6.18
CA VAL A 44 7.44 -4.59 -5.40
C VAL A 44 8.32 -5.81 -5.11
N GLY A 45 8.24 -6.31 -3.88
CA GLY A 45 9.06 -7.44 -3.47
C GLY A 45 8.54 -8.13 -2.22
N VAL A 46 9.37 -9.02 -1.69
CA VAL A 46 9.14 -9.68 -0.41
C VAL A 46 10.39 -9.49 0.46
N ARG A 47 10.17 -9.30 1.76
CA ARG A 47 11.24 -9.39 2.76
C ARG A 47 11.03 -10.61 3.63
N THR A 48 12.11 -11.29 3.98
CA THR A 48 12.10 -12.34 4.98
C THR A 48 12.36 -11.73 6.35
N VAL A 49 11.48 -12.01 7.31
CA VAL A 49 11.68 -11.64 8.71
C VAL A 49 11.88 -12.91 9.53
N THR A 50 13.04 -12.99 10.16
CA THR A 50 13.41 -14.11 11.03
C THR A 50 13.23 -13.71 12.49
N ASP A 51 12.57 -14.56 13.28
CA ASP A 51 12.56 -14.48 14.74
C ASP A 51 13.36 -15.66 15.31
N GLU A 52 14.64 -15.39 15.60
CA GLU A 52 15.59 -16.39 16.09
C GLU A 52 15.15 -17.03 17.42
N ARG A 53 14.31 -16.35 18.21
CA ARG A 53 13.84 -16.86 19.50
C ARG A 53 12.92 -18.07 19.35
N ILE A 54 12.26 -18.19 18.20
CA ILE A 54 11.39 -19.33 17.84
C ILE A 54 11.84 -20.10 16.61
N GLY A 55 12.94 -19.69 15.97
CA GLY A 55 13.40 -20.30 14.73
C GLY A 55 12.34 -20.22 13.62
N ALA A 56 11.56 -19.14 13.60
CA ALA A 56 10.52 -18.92 12.61
C ALA A 56 10.96 -17.86 11.60
N GLU A 57 10.59 -18.09 10.35
CA GLU A 57 10.77 -17.15 9.26
C GLU A 57 9.43 -16.83 8.63
N LEU A 58 9.23 -15.57 8.26
CA LEU A 58 8.01 -15.09 7.65
C LEU A 58 8.36 -14.18 6.47
N GLU A 59 7.87 -14.54 5.29
CA GLU A 59 7.96 -13.68 4.12
C GLU A 59 6.78 -12.70 4.10
N THR A 60 7.08 -11.40 4.08
CA THR A 60 6.06 -10.34 4.01
C THR A 60 6.23 -9.51 2.74
N PRO A 61 5.14 -9.12 2.06
CA PRO A 61 5.22 -8.25 0.91
C PRO A 61 5.72 -6.86 1.31
N MET A 62 6.49 -6.25 0.42
CA MET A 62 6.97 -4.89 0.55
C MET A 62 6.80 -4.14 -0.77
N VAL A 63 6.47 -2.87 -0.68
CA VAL A 63 6.21 -2.01 -1.84
C VAL A 63 6.93 -0.70 -1.64
N ARG A 64 7.83 -0.33 -2.56
CA ARG A 64 8.48 0.99 -2.55
C ARG A 64 7.67 1.96 -3.38
N VAL A 65 7.45 3.14 -2.81
CA VAL A 65 6.68 4.22 -3.44
C VAL A 65 7.46 5.52 -3.44
N GLU A 66 7.35 6.24 -4.54
CA GLU A 66 8.07 7.49 -4.81
C GLU A 66 7.09 8.57 -5.29
N GLY A 67 7.30 9.81 -4.85
CA GLY A 67 6.55 10.96 -5.36
C GLY A 67 7.33 11.67 -6.44
N ASP A 68 6.64 12.17 -7.47
CA ASP A 68 7.23 12.86 -8.62
C ASP A 68 7.53 14.36 -8.38
N TRP A 69 7.48 14.83 -7.13
CA TRP A 69 7.65 16.23 -6.77
C TRP A 69 8.94 16.53 -6.00
N GLU A 70 9.35 17.80 -6.02
CA GLU A 70 10.54 18.27 -5.32
C GLU A 70 10.44 17.99 -3.80
N ASN A 71 11.45 17.29 -3.25
CA ASN A 71 11.50 16.81 -1.86
C ASN A 71 10.50 15.70 -1.51
N ALA A 72 10.01 14.93 -2.50
CA ALA A 72 9.32 13.68 -2.21
C ALA A 72 10.22 12.73 -1.40
N THR A 73 9.67 12.15 -0.34
CA THR A 73 10.38 11.17 0.50
C THR A 73 9.96 9.77 0.08
N ASP A 74 10.93 8.97 -0.34
CA ASP A 74 10.74 7.55 -0.62
C ASP A 74 10.23 6.83 0.63
N ARG A 75 9.20 6.02 0.44
CA ARG A 75 8.63 5.21 1.51
C ARG A 75 8.57 3.76 1.09
N VAL A 76 8.66 2.88 2.07
CA VAL A 76 8.38 1.46 1.90
C VAL A 76 7.10 1.14 2.67
N LEU A 77 6.10 0.63 1.97
CA LEU A 77 4.90 0.07 2.56
C LEU A 77 5.17 -1.40 2.88
N ALA A 78 4.83 -1.84 4.08
CA ALA A 78 4.93 -3.24 4.49
C ALA A 78 3.75 -3.61 5.39
N HIS A 79 3.43 -4.90 5.50
CA HIS A 79 2.49 -5.37 6.50
C HIS A 79 3.10 -5.28 7.90
N LYS A 80 2.26 -4.92 8.88
CA LYS A 80 2.62 -4.87 10.29
C LYS A 80 2.83 -6.28 10.78
N LEU A 81 3.93 -6.47 11.49
CA LEU A 81 4.21 -7.73 12.16
C LEU A 81 3.76 -7.66 13.61
N ASN A 82 3.01 -8.66 14.06
CA ASN A 82 2.80 -8.88 15.47
C ASN A 82 3.94 -9.75 16.01
N ARG A 83 4.75 -9.19 16.91
CA ARG A 83 5.74 -9.94 17.69
C ARG A 83 5.30 -9.88 19.15
N TRP A 84 4.64 -10.92 19.64
CA TRP A 84 4.18 -10.94 21.02
C TRP A 84 5.23 -11.51 21.97
N GLU A 85 5.56 -10.77 23.03
CA GLU A 85 6.56 -11.17 24.04
C GLU A 85 6.03 -12.13 25.12
N GLY A 86 4.74 -12.51 25.09
CA GLY A 86 4.11 -13.35 26.12
C GLY A 86 3.69 -14.76 25.69
N GLY A 87 3.75 -15.06 24.39
CA GLY A 87 3.27 -16.32 23.81
C GLY A 87 3.66 -16.33 22.35
N ILE A 88 4.86 -16.82 22.09
CA ILE A 88 5.67 -16.39 20.96
C ILE A 88 4.97 -16.66 19.62
N ARG A 89 4.67 -15.59 18.87
CA ARG A 89 4.09 -15.69 17.53
C ARG A 89 4.66 -14.59 16.65
N LEU A 90 5.14 -14.98 15.47
CA LEU A 90 5.44 -14.10 14.36
C LEU A 90 4.29 -14.24 13.36
N GLU A 91 3.50 -13.19 13.18
CA GLU A 91 2.34 -13.18 12.29
C GLU A 91 2.26 -11.87 11.51
N GLU A 92 1.94 -11.99 10.22
CA GLU A 92 1.59 -10.87 9.34
C GLU A 92 0.17 -10.42 9.65
N LEU A 93 -0.02 -9.12 9.86
CA LEU A 93 -1.34 -8.50 10.03
C LEU A 93 -1.74 -7.75 8.75
N ASP A 94 -3.03 -7.67 8.48
CA ASP A 94 -3.61 -6.86 7.38
C ASP A 94 -3.41 -5.34 7.55
N THR A 95 -2.73 -4.91 8.62
CA THR A 95 -2.42 -3.50 8.87
C THR A 95 -1.18 -3.10 8.08
N ILE A 96 -1.29 -2.10 7.21
CA ILE A 96 -0.16 -1.57 6.45
C ILE A 96 0.56 -0.49 7.26
N VAL A 97 1.89 -0.52 7.23
CA VAL A 97 2.76 0.53 7.77
C VAL A 97 3.57 1.18 6.66
N ALA A 98 3.66 2.51 6.68
CA ALA A 98 4.54 3.29 5.84
C ALA A 98 5.83 3.62 6.59
N CYS A 99 6.94 3.05 6.15
CA CYS A 99 8.24 3.25 6.74
C CYS A 99 9.05 4.31 5.98
N GLU A 100 9.75 5.16 6.74
CA GLU A 100 10.81 6.03 6.21
C GLU A 100 12.14 5.27 6.15
N GLY A 101 12.83 5.38 5.02
CA GLY A 101 14.14 4.76 4.82
C GLY A 101 14.09 3.23 4.62
N ALA A 102 15.23 2.67 4.20
CA ALA A 102 15.37 1.25 3.90
C ALA A 102 15.28 0.34 5.15
N ASP A 103 15.55 0.90 6.33
CA ASP A 103 15.71 0.14 7.57
C ASP A 103 14.39 -0.11 8.33
N LEU A 104 13.27 0.44 7.85
CA LEU A 104 11.92 0.15 8.37
C LEU A 104 11.73 0.46 9.87
N GLU A 105 12.61 1.30 10.43
CA GLU A 105 12.72 1.58 11.87
C GLU A 105 11.57 2.43 12.41
N ARG A 106 10.89 3.18 11.53
CA ARG A 106 9.76 4.06 11.88
C ARG A 106 8.61 3.87 10.89
N GLY A 107 7.72 2.93 11.22
CA GLY A 107 6.50 2.67 10.47
C GLY A 107 5.30 3.40 11.07
N GLU A 108 4.64 4.24 10.27
CA GLU A 108 3.33 4.81 10.61
C GLU A 108 2.22 3.90 10.08
N ILE A 109 1.21 3.58 10.90
CA ILE A 109 0.05 2.81 10.43
C ILE A 109 -0.76 3.68 9.47
N VAL A 110 -0.99 3.20 8.26
CA VAL A 110 -1.67 3.95 7.21
C VAL A 110 -2.73 3.11 6.52
N THR A 111 -3.79 3.77 6.05
CA THR A 111 -4.69 3.19 5.05
C THR A 111 -4.12 3.48 3.68
N VAL A 112 -4.05 2.47 2.81
CA VAL A 112 -3.60 2.63 1.41
C VAL A 112 -4.81 2.59 0.49
N ARG A 113 -4.83 3.47 -0.51
CA ARG A 113 -5.84 3.48 -1.56
C ARG A 113 -5.17 3.60 -2.92
N ARG A 114 -5.53 2.73 -3.86
CA ARG A 114 -5.15 2.85 -5.26
C ARG A 114 -5.96 3.98 -5.88
N VAL A 115 -5.30 4.82 -6.66
CA VAL A 115 -5.91 5.91 -7.42
C VAL A 115 -5.79 5.53 -8.89
N THR A 116 -6.91 5.28 -9.55
CA THR A 116 -6.94 5.23 -11.01
C THR A 116 -6.54 6.60 -11.54
N ARG A 117 -5.55 6.64 -12.44
CA ARG A 117 -5.30 7.84 -13.23
C ARG A 117 -6.59 8.12 -13.99
N GLY A 118 -7.31 9.18 -13.62
CA GLY A 118 -8.45 9.64 -14.37
C GLY A 118 -8.04 9.69 -15.84
N GLU A 119 -8.78 8.99 -16.70
CA GLU A 119 -8.74 9.26 -18.13
C GLU A 119 -8.81 10.78 -18.27
N GLU A 120 -7.82 11.34 -18.96
CA GLU A 120 -7.81 12.76 -19.28
C GLU A 120 -9.16 13.09 -19.91
N VAL A 121 -10.04 13.73 -19.14
CA VAL A 121 -11.24 14.37 -19.68
C VAL A 121 -10.74 15.53 -20.53
N SER A 122 -10.45 15.20 -21.79
CA SER A 122 -10.28 16.17 -22.85
C SER A 122 -11.55 17.01 -22.89
N ASN A 123 -11.42 18.30 -22.60
CA ASN A 123 -12.46 19.29 -22.85
C ASN A 123 -11.94 20.29 -23.89
#